data_AF-A0A0F0L8H7-F1
#
_entry.id   AF-A0A0F0L8H7-F1
#
_cell.length_a   1.000
_cell.length_b   1.000
_cell.length_c   1.000
_cell.angle_alpha   90.00
_cell.angle_beta   90.00
_cell.angle_gamma   90.00
#
_symmetry.space_group_name_H-M   'P 1'
#
loop_
_entity.id
_entity.type
_entity.pdbx_description
1 polymer ?
#
loop_
_entity_poly.entity_id
_entity_poly.type
_entity_poly.pdbx_seq_one_letter_code
_entity_poly.pdbx_strand_id
1 'polypeptide(L)'
;MSASDAVDEFERGVLDADAALAAVHETWVSAGDARMRELSARIAFPSWPSATSASALKSAAQEAEITAVLDEYAAEARALIRPADQERWSALVAEMQRRSGEGLLADELGRSVVGASLLREKLGGRPHRGAARRGVVCDCGFARTGELPKVLCDECEELLLRRWVAEERRLLRGMPAYAEEVAHVIDEVAQQQTKVFQSRGEYLRSEAFGKRKAGGRRLGRLTRAHRAELAQVDLGRWRSFVEPLSRASTTSVRSTVQKVHSRGLGAAALTELGVRGDAESVKAFVKDSEQRKSSGWRV
;
A
#
# COMPACT_ATOMS: atom_id res chain seq x y z
N MET A 1 25.18 6.83 -15.54
CA MET A 1 23.91 6.22 -15.93
C MET A 1 23.40 5.41 -14.75
N SER A 2 22.25 5.79 -14.20
CA SER A 2 21.61 5.05 -13.10
C SER A 2 21.05 3.73 -13.64
N ALA A 3 20.83 2.73 -12.78
CA ALA A 3 20.22 1.47 -13.22
C ALA A 3 18.78 1.65 -13.72
N SER A 4 18.08 2.71 -13.28
CA SER A 4 16.78 3.12 -13.80
C SER A 4 16.90 3.63 -15.24
N ASP A 5 17.93 4.44 -15.52
CA ASP A 5 18.14 5.02 -16.86
C ASP A 5 18.34 3.92 -17.91
N ALA A 6 19.00 2.82 -17.53
CA ALA A 6 19.24 1.67 -18.41
C ALA A 6 17.95 0.89 -18.75
N VAL A 7 17.02 0.78 -17.80
CA VAL A 7 15.68 0.18 -18.04
C VAL A 7 14.90 1.09 -18.99
N ASP A 8 14.84 2.39 -18.69
CA ASP A 8 14.05 3.35 -19.47
C ASP A 8 14.61 3.52 -20.90
N GLU A 9 15.93 3.52 -21.09
CA GLU A 9 16.56 3.55 -22.41
C GLU A 9 16.25 2.30 -23.23
N PHE A 10 16.30 1.12 -22.59
CA PHE A 10 15.93 -0.12 -23.26
C PHE A 10 14.46 -0.12 -23.67
N GLU A 11 13.54 0.29 -22.78
CA GLU A 11 12.12 0.37 -23.10
C GLU A 11 11.84 1.32 -24.27
N ARG A 12 12.48 2.51 -24.29
CA ARG A 12 12.34 3.45 -25.43
C ARG A 12 12.78 2.80 -26.74
N GLY A 13 13.92 2.12 -26.75
CA GLY A 13 14.41 1.45 -27.96
C GLY A 13 13.46 0.37 -28.48
N VAL A 14 12.79 -0.38 -27.59
CA VAL A 14 11.79 -1.39 -27.99
C VAL A 14 10.51 -0.73 -28.51
N LEU A 15 10.00 0.32 -27.83
CA LEU A 15 8.81 1.04 -28.26
C LEU A 15 9.03 1.77 -29.59
N ASP A 16 10.20 2.38 -29.81
CA ASP A 16 10.54 3.05 -31.07
C ASP A 16 10.63 2.06 -32.26
N ALA A 17 10.99 0.81 -31.99
CA ALA A 17 11.13 -0.24 -33.00
C ALA A 17 9.82 -0.99 -33.32
N ASP A 18 8.80 -0.87 -32.46
CA ASP A 18 7.52 -1.58 -32.61
C ASP A 18 6.33 -0.62 -32.46
N ALA A 19 5.81 -0.17 -33.60
CA ALA A 19 4.69 0.78 -33.65
C ALA A 19 3.39 0.24 -33.02
N ALA A 20 3.17 -1.08 -33.05
CA ALA A 20 1.97 -1.67 -32.46
C ALA A 20 2.05 -1.65 -30.93
N LEU A 21 3.20 -2.02 -30.38
CA LEU A 21 3.45 -1.93 -28.95
C LEU A 21 3.44 -0.47 -28.45
N ALA A 22 4.01 0.45 -29.22
CA ALA A 22 3.98 1.89 -28.91
C ALA A 22 2.54 2.43 -28.84
N ALA A 23 1.66 2.02 -29.76
CA ALA A 23 0.26 2.42 -29.74
C ALA A 23 -0.49 1.89 -28.51
N VAL A 24 -0.25 0.63 -28.11
CA VAL A 24 -0.79 0.07 -26.86
C VAL A 24 -0.28 0.87 -25.66
N HIS A 25 1.02 1.15 -25.60
CA HIS A 25 1.62 1.95 -24.53
C HIS A 25 0.96 3.33 -24.41
N GLU A 26 0.84 4.10 -25.50
CA GLU A 26 0.22 5.44 -25.45
C GLU A 26 -1.28 5.42 -25.10
N THR A 27 -1.98 4.35 -25.47
CA THR A 27 -3.36 4.12 -25.03
C THR A 27 -3.44 3.97 -23.51
N TRP A 28 -2.56 3.15 -22.92
CA TRP A 28 -2.51 2.93 -21.48
C TRP A 28 -1.97 4.13 -20.70
N VAL A 29 -1.10 4.94 -21.30
CA VAL A 29 -0.73 6.26 -20.74
C VAL A 29 -1.97 7.13 -20.61
N SER A 30 -2.75 7.28 -21.68
CA SER A 30 -3.94 8.14 -21.69
C SER A 30 -5.03 7.63 -20.74
N ALA A 31 -5.28 6.32 -20.74
CA ALA A 31 -6.25 5.67 -19.86
C ALA A 31 -5.81 5.76 -18.38
N GLY A 32 -4.54 5.48 -18.10
CA GLY A 32 -3.95 5.60 -16.77
C GLY A 32 -4.01 7.05 -16.26
N ASP A 33 -3.70 8.04 -17.09
CA ASP A 33 -3.81 9.47 -16.73
C ASP A 33 -5.25 9.88 -16.42
N ALA A 34 -6.23 9.36 -17.16
CA ALA A 34 -7.65 9.56 -16.85
C ALA A 34 -8.02 8.95 -15.50
N ARG A 35 -7.58 7.72 -15.23
CA ARG A 35 -7.80 7.03 -13.94
C ARG A 35 -7.10 7.73 -12.78
N MET A 36 -5.90 8.26 -12.98
CA MET A 36 -5.17 9.03 -11.95
C MET A 36 -5.82 10.38 -11.67
N ARG A 37 -6.34 11.07 -12.70
CA ARG A 37 -7.16 12.29 -12.53
C ARG A 37 -8.46 11.97 -11.81
N GLU A 38 -9.11 10.88 -12.18
CA GLU A 38 -10.31 10.41 -11.51
C GLU A 38 -10.04 10.04 -10.06
N LEU A 39 -8.97 9.31 -9.75
CA LEU A 39 -8.54 9.02 -8.37
C LEU A 39 -8.27 10.31 -7.58
N SER A 40 -7.62 11.28 -8.21
CA SER A 40 -7.33 12.58 -7.60
C SER A 40 -8.59 13.41 -7.36
N ALA A 41 -9.58 13.32 -8.25
CA ALA A 41 -10.89 13.96 -8.12
C ALA A 41 -11.80 13.21 -7.12
N ARG A 42 -11.67 11.89 -7.07
CA ARG A 42 -12.38 10.94 -6.20
C ARG A 42 -11.61 10.68 -4.91
N ILE A 43 -11.05 11.71 -4.27
CA ILE A 43 -10.70 11.67 -2.82
C ILE A 43 -11.99 11.50 -1.94
N ALA A 44 -13.06 10.95 -2.52
CA ALA A 44 -14.34 10.56 -1.94
C ALA A 44 -14.91 9.27 -2.60
N PHE A 45 -14.10 8.25 -2.95
CA PHE A 45 -14.58 6.92 -3.37
C PHE A 45 -13.86 5.79 -2.61
N PRO A 46 -14.59 4.95 -1.85
CA PRO A 46 -14.57 5.03 -0.39
C PRO A 46 -13.12 5.18 0.11
N SER A 47 -12.63 6.42 0.08
CA SER A 47 -11.53 6.81 0.93
C SER A 47 -12.11 6.72 2.33
N TRP A 48 -11.84 5.64 3.06
CA TRP A 48 -12.35 5.40 4.42
C TRP A 48 -12.53 6.74 5.17
N PRO A 49 -13.75 7.31 5.25
CA PRO A 49 -13.95 8.69 5.69
C PRO A 49 -13.67 8.68 7.17
N SER A 50 -12.49 9.16 7.58
CA SER A 50 -12.09 8.91 8.96
C SER A 50 -10.67 8.47 9.25
N ALA A 51 -9.92 7.99 8.26
CA ALA A 51 -8.75 7.13 8.56
C ALA A 51 -7.38 7.78 8.33
N THR A 52 -7.28 8.92 7.65
CA THR A 52 -5.99 9.33 7.07
C THR A 52 -5.11 10.17 7.99
N SER A 53 -3.87 9.72 8.25
CA SER A 53 -2.71 10.60 8.13
C SER A 53 -2.45 10.79 6.62
N ALA A 54 -2.45 12.02 6.14
CA ALA A 54 -2.80 12.34 4.75
C ALA A 54 -1.72 12.05 3.67
N SER A 55 -0.48 11.68 4.01
CA SER A 55 0.61 11.52 3.03
C SER A 55 0.84 10.07 2.60
N ALA A 56 1.12 9.15 3.53
CA ALA A 56 1.48 7.76 3.23
C ALA A 56 0.36 6.97 2.50
N LEU A 57 -0.90 7.27 2.80
CA LEU A 57 -2.07 6.54 2.30
C LEU A 57 -2.65 7.10 0.99
N LYS A 58 -2.39 8.38 0.69
CA LYS A 58 -2.60 8.93 -0.67
C LYS A 58 -1.64 8.25 -1.65
N SER A 59 -0.40 8.03 -1.22
CA SER A 59 0.57 7.23 -1.97
C SER A 59 0.12 5.77 -2.14
N ALA A 60 -0.49 5.14 -1.12
CA ALA A 60 -1.04 3.77 -1.26
C ALA A 60 -2.13 3.65 -2.34
N ALA A 61 -3.03 4.65 -2.41
CA ALA A 61 -4.11 4.67 -3.40
C ALA A 61 -3.57 4.79 -4.82
N GLN A 62 -2.62 5.72 -5.00
CA GLN A 62 -1.93 5.92 -6.25
C GLN A 62 -1.13 4.68 -6.66
N GLU A 63 -0.42 4.03 -5.74
CA GLU A 63 0.31 2.79 -6.02
C GLU A 63 -0.62 1.63 -6.42
N ALA A 64 -1.77 1.50 -5.77
CA ALA A 64 -2.77 0.50 -6.16
C ALA A 64 -3.33 0.76 -7.57
N GLU A 65 -3.53 2.04 -7.92
CA GLU A 65 -4.00 2.43 -9.25
C GLU A 65 -2.95 2.15 -10.31
N ILE A 66 -1.71 2.56 -10.07
CA ILE A 66 -0.58 2.31 -10.96
C ILE A 66 -0.40 0.81 -11.16
N THR A 67 -0.43 0.01 -10.10
CA THR A 67 -0.30 -1.46 -10.21
C THR A 67 -1.39 -2.06 -11.08
N ALA A 68 -2.65 -1.63 -10.91
CA ALA A 68 -3.75 -2.12 -11.74
C ALA A 68 -3.57 -1.74 -13.21
N VAL A 69 -3.16 -0.50 -13.50
CA VAL A 69 -2.86 -0.05 -14.86
C VAL A 69 -1.71 -0.87 -15.47
N LEU A 70 -0.67 -1.18 -14.68
CA LEU A 70 0.46 -2.01 -15.14
C LEU A 70 0.06 -3.48 -15.40
N ASP A 71 -0.83 -4.05 -14.58
CA ASP A 71 -1.35 -5.41 -14.77
C ASP A 71 -2.19 -5.50 -16.06
N GLU A 72 -3.06 -4.51 -16.29
CA GLU A 72 -3.91 -4.45 -17.48
C GLU A 72 -3.09 -4.16 -18.76
N TYR A 73 -2.14 -3.22 -18.69
CA TYR A 73 -1.16 -2.99 -19.75
C TYR A 73 -0.40 -4.28 -20.08
N ALA A 74 0.09 -5.00 -19.06
CA ALA A 74 0.82 -6.24 -19.26
C ALA A 74 -0.02 -7.33 -19.90
N ALA A 75 -1.31 -7.43 -19.56
CA ALA A 75 -2.22 -8.40 -20.17
C ALA A 75 -2.38 -8.17 -21.68
N GLU A 76 -2.44 -6.91 -22.12
CA GLU A 76 -2.62 -6.53 -23.52
C GLU A 76 -1.31 -6.56 -24.33
N ALA A 77 -0.23 -6.00 -23.76
CA ALA A 77 1.05 -5.86 -24.44
C ALA A 77 1.81 -7.19 -24.61
N ARG A 78 1.58 -8.19 -23.76
CA ARG A 78 2.35 -9.44 -23.73
C ARG A 78 2.33 -10.23 -25.04
N ALA A 79 1.27 -10.12 -25.83
CA ALA A 79 1.18 -10.77 -27.14
C ALA A 79 2.04 -10.11 -28.22
N LEU A 80 2.43 -8.85 -28.03
CA LEU A 80 3.22 -8.05 -28.98
C LEU A 80 4.72 -8.09 -28.66
N ILE A 81 5.08 -8.45 -27.43
CA ILE A 81 6.47 -8.41 -26.96
C ILE A 81 7.22 -9.67 -27.39
N ARG A 82 8.40 -9.47 -27.98
CA ARG A 82 9.30 -10.58 -28.30
C ARG A 82 9.85 -11.19 -27.00
N PRO A 83 9.89 -12.53 -26.88
CA PRO A 83 10.40 -13.18 -25.65
C PRO A 83 11.80 -12.72 -25.23
N ALA A 84 12.70 -12.49 -26.19
CA ALA A 84 14.06 -12.01 -25.92
C ALA A 84 14.09 -10.60 -25.32
N ASP A 85 13.19 -9.71 -25.76
CA ASP A 85 13.11 -8.35 -25.22
C ASP A 85 12.55 -8.37 -23.80
N GLN A 86 11.55 -9.22 -23.53
CA GLN A 86 11.02 -9.42 -22.18
C GLN A 86 12.07 -10.00 -21.22
N GLU A 87 12.83 -11.00 -21.66
CA GLU A 87 13.88 -11.63 -20.84
C GLU A 87 14.96 -10.61 -20.48
N ARG A 88 15.44 -9.85 -21.48
CA ARG A 88 16.45 -8.82 -21.28
C ARG A 88 15.97 -7.71 -20.36
N TRP A 89 14.74 -7.24 -20.56
CA TRP A 89 14.12 -6.24 -19.69
C TRP A 89 14.01 -6.73 -18.25
N SER A 90 13.54 -7.97 -18.05
CA SER A 90 13.38 -8.56 -16.71
C SER A 90 14.72 -8.63 -15.98
N ALA A 91 15.82 -8.93 -16.68
CA ALA A 91 17.16 -8.93 -16.11
C ALA A 91 17.62 -7.51 -15.70
N LEU A 92 17.32 -6.49 -16.52
CA LEU A 92 17.63 -5.09 -16.20
C LEU A 92 16.84 -4.61 -14.98
N VAL A 93 15.54 -4.92 -14.90
CA VAL A 93 14.68 -4.60 -13.74
C VAL A 93 15.20 -5.27 -12.48
N ALA A 94 15.55 -6.56 -12.54
CA ALA A 94 16.11 -7.28 -11.40
C ALA A 94 17.43 -6.67 -10.92
N GLU A 95 18.31 -6.26 -11.83
CA GLU A 95 19.56 -5.55 -11.47
C GLU A 95 19.29 -4.18 -10.85
N MET A 96 18.35 -3.41 -11.41
CA MET A 96 17.94 -2.11 -10.86
C MET A 96 17.37 -2.25 -9.44
N GLN A 97 16.47 -3.22 -9.21
CA GLN A 97 15.89 -3.49 -7.89
C GLN A 97 16.95 -3.91 -6.87
N ARG A 98 17.94 -4.73 -7.29
CA ARG A 98 19.08 -5.08 -6.44
C ARG A 98 19.93 -3.86 -6.07
N ARG A 99 20.28 -3.01 -7.04
CA ARG A 99 21.16 -1.84 -6.82
C ARG A 99 20.52 -0.71 -6.03
N SER A 100 19.22 -0.52 -6.20
CA SER A 100 18.47 0.53 -5.49
C SER A 100 18.26 0.21 -4.01
N GLY A 101 18.51 -1.04 -3.58
CA GLY A 101 18.15 -1.50 -2.24
C GLY A 101 16.64 -1.49 -2.00
N GLU A 102 15.85 -1.37 -3.07
CA GLU A 102 14.39 -1.45 -3.03
C GLU A 102 13.91 -2.91 -3.04
N GLY A 103 14.75 -3.87 -3.46
CA GLY A 103 14.59 -5.31 -3.25
C GLY A 103 13.17 -5.87 -3.41
N LEU A 104 12.84 -6.93 -2.65
CA LEU A 104 11.55 -7.65 -2.63
C LEU A 104 10.29 -6.77 -2.41
N LEU A 105 10.45 -5.47 -2.14
CA LEU A 105 9.37 -4.50 -1.91
C LEU A 105 8.90 -3.81 -3.21
N ALA A 106 9.57 -4.07 -4.35
CA ALA A 106 9.35 -3.42 -5.65
C ALA A 106 8.90 -4.36 -6.79
N ASP A 107 8.28 -5.50 -6.48
CA ASP A 107 7.90 -6.56 -7.43
C ASP A 107 6.77 -6.19 -8.43
N GLU A 108 6.35 -4.92 -8.48
CA GLU A 108 5.38 -4.44 -9.47
C GLU A 108 5.97 -4.45 -10.88
N LEU A 109 7.21 -3.97 -11.03
CA LEU A 109 7.92 -4.07 -12.31
C LEU A 109 8.37 -5.50 -12.59
N GLY A 110 8.79 -6.26 -11.57
CA GLY A 110 9.26 -7.64 -11.73
C GLY A 110 8.24 -8.60 -12.35
N ARG A 111 6.94 -8.31 -12.21
CA ARG A 111 5.83 -9.10 -12.77
C ARG A 111 5.20 -8.52 -14.04
N SER A 112 5.59 -7.31 -14.42
CA SER A 112 5.03 -6.61 -15.57
C SER A 112 5.83 -6.95 -16.83
N VAL A 113 5.70 -6.11 -17.86
CA VAL A 113 6.31 -6.32 -19.18
C VAL A 113 7.02 -5.06 -19.67
N VAL A 114 7.80 -5.19 -20.75
CA VAL A 114 8.51 -4.06 -21.39
C VAL A 114 7.58 -2.86 -21.58
N GLY A 115 8.01 -1.67 -21.16
CA GLY A 115 7.25 -0.41 -21.20
C GLY A 115 6.60 -0.05 -19.86
N ALA A 116 6.61 -0.95 -18.88
CA ALA A 116 6.03 -0.70 -17.57
C ALA A 116 6.79 0.33 -16.74
N SER A 117 8.11 0.48 -16.91
CA SER A 117 8.90 1.49 -16.18
C SER A 117 8.50 2.90 -16.63
N LEU A 118 8.48 3.14 -17.94
CA LEU A 118 8.05 4.41 -18.55
C LEU A 118 6.59 4.73 -18.24
N LEU A 119 5.68 3.75 -18.33
CA LEU A 119 4.27 3.93 -17.98
C LEU A 119 4.12 4.30 -16.50
N ARG A 120 4.78 3.56 -15.59
CA ARG A 120 4.80 3.86 -14.16
C ARG A 120 5.31 5.28 -13.89
N GLU A 121 6.36 5.70 -14.58
CA GLU A 121 6.91 7.05 -14.44
C GLU A 121 5.90 8.12 -14.86
N LYS A 122 5.25 7.96 -16.02
CA LYS A 122 4.23 8.90 -16.52
C LYS A 122 3.07 9.05 -15.53
N LEU A 123 2.65 7.97 -14.87
CA LEU A 123 1.59 7.98 -13.85
C LEU A 123 2.02 8.53 -12.47
N GLY A 124 3.24 9.04 -12.36
CA GLY A 124 3.78 9.61 -11.12
C GLY A 124 4.25 8.56 -10.11
N GLY A 125 4.44 7.31 -10.53
CA GLY A 125 4.89 6.19 -9.70
C GLY A 125 6.38 6.18 -9.34
N ARG A 126 7.08 7.29 -9.52
CA ARG A 126 8.52 7.37 -9.21
C ARG A 126 8.75 6.88 -7.78
N PRO A 127 9.79 6.07 -7.52
CA PRO A 127 10.23 5.84 -6.15
C PRO A 127 10.40 7.20 -5.50
N HIS A 128 9.91 7.34 -4.28
CA HIS A 128 9.88 8.60 -3.55
C HIS A 128 11.29 9.18 -3.49
N ARG A 129 11.66 10.01 -4.47
CA ARG A 129 12.86 10.84 -4.44
C ARG A 129 12.55 12.00 -3.49
N GLY A 130 12.33 11.66 -2.21
CA GLY A 130 12.54 12.63 -1.16
C GLY A 130 13.94 13.21 -1.37
N ALA A 131 14.12 14.50 -1.18
CA ALA A 131 15.33 15.26 -1.50
C ALA A 131 16.61 14.84 -0.73
N ALA A 132 16.70 13.60 -0.28
CA ALA A 132 17.91 12.98 0.24
C ALA A 132 18.63 12.24 -0.89
N ARG A 133 19.92 12.54 -1.06
CA ARG A 133 20.88 11.83 -1.91
C ARG A 133 21.14 10.36 -1.49
N ARG A 134 20.20 9.68 -0.84
CA ARG A 134 20.32 8.30 -0.36
C ARG A 134 18.93 7.67 -0.46
N GLY A 135 18.84 6.44 -0.97
CA GLY A 135 17.58 5.68 -1.04
C GLY A 135 16.93 5.50 0.33
N VAL A 136 15.87 4.68 0.42
CA VAL A 136 15.25 4.30 1.71
C VAL A 136 16.36 3.96 2.71
N VAL A 137 16.46 4.70 3.81
CA VAL A 137 17.46 4.42 4.85
C VAL A 137 16.92 3.24 5.65
N CYS A 138 17.14 2.05 5.10
CA CYS A 138 16.73 0.81 5.73
C CYS A 138 17.73 0.44 6.83
N ASP A 139 17.41 0.78 8.07
CA ASP A 139 18.25 0.44 9.23
C ASP A 139 18.23 -1.05 9.58
N CYS A 140 17.18 -1.77 9.14
CA CYS A 140 17.01 -3.19 9.44
C CYS A 140 17.58 -4.15 8.38
N GLY A 141 18.12 -3.62 7.27
CA GLY A 141 18.67 -4.41 6.16
C GLY A 141 17.66 -5.13 5.26
N PHE A 142 16.40 -5.28 5.70
CA PHE A 142 15.35 -6.04 5.00
C PHE A 142 15.16 -5.64 3.54
N ALA A 143 15.04 -4.33 3.25
CA ALA A 143 14.82 -3.84 1.89
C ALA A 143 15.99 -4.20 0.95
N ARG A 144 17.21 -4.31 1.48
CA ARG A 144 18.42 -4.61 0.70
C ARG A 144 18.67 -6.10 0.55
N THR A 145 18.53 -6.88 1.61
CA THR A 145 18.92 -8.31 1.62
C THR A 145 17.74 -9.25 1.39
N GLY A 146 16.51 -8.78 1.60
CA GLY A 146 15.32 -9.64 1.65
C GLY A 146 15.23 -10.52 2.89
N GLU A 147 16.26 -10.53 3.75
CA GLU A 147 16.31 -11.34 4.96
C GLU A 147 15.50 -10.68 6.07
N LEU A 148 14.50 -11.38 6.58
CA LEU A 148 13.58 -10.83 7.56
C LEU A 148 14.28 -10.58 8.91
N PRO A 149 14.33 -9.31 9.40
CA PRO A 149 14.94 -8.99 10.67
C PRO A 149 14.06 -9.40 11.85
N LYS A 150 14.63 -9.35 13.07
CA LYS A 150 13.85 -9.58 14.31
C LYS A 150 12.72 -8.55 14.48
N VAL A 151 12.99 -7.30 14.11
CA VAL A 151 12.06 -6.17 14.11
C VAL A 151 12.33 -5.33 12.86
N LEU A 152 11.27 -4.89 12.16
CA LEU A 152 11.37 -3.98 11.01
C LEU A 152 11.71 -2.56 11.49
N CYS A 153 12.47 -1.81 10.68
CA CYS A 153 12.57 -0.37 10.85
C CYS A 153 11.29 0.33 10.37
N ASP A 154 11.06 1.56 10.83
CA ASP A 154 9.82 2.30 10.57
C ASP A 154 9.60 2.53 9.07
N GLU A 155 10.67 2.74 8.28
CA GLU A 155 10.59 2.91 6.83
C GLU A 155 10.14 1.62 6.12
N CYS A 156 10.69 0.48 6.53
CA CYS A 156 10.31 -0.82 5.94
C CYS A 156 8.89 -1.19 6.34
N GLU A 157 8.50 -0.91 7.58
CA GLU A 157 7.14 -1.12 8.06
C GLU A 157 6.14 -0.25 7.29
N GLU A 158 6.39 1.05 7.17
CA GLU A 158 5.52 1.98 6.44
C GLU A 158 5.36 1.55 4.98
N LEU A 159 6.48 1.20 4.32
CA LEU A 159 6.47 0.73 2.94
C LEU A 159 5.66 -0.57 2.79
N LEU A 160 5.90 -1.56 3.65
CA LEU A 160 5.17 -2.83 3.62
C LEU A 160 3.67 -2.63 3.89
N LEU A 161 3.30 -1.80 4.86
CA LEU A 161 1.91 -1.50 5.17
C LEU A 161 1.23 -0.81 3.99
N ARG A 162 1.89 0.18 3.39
CA ARG A 162 1.40 0.89 2.20
C ARG A 162 1.10 -0.07 1.04
N ARG A 163 2.02 -1.00 0.76
CA ARG A 163 1.86 -2.01 -0.29
C ARG A 163 0.81 -3.06 0.05
N TRP A 164 0.72 -3.48 1.30
CA TRP A 164 -0.31 -4.43 1.74
C TRP A 164 -1.71 -3.86 1.57
N VAL A 165 -1.90 -2.57 1.90
CA VAL A 165 -3.15 -1.83 1.64
C VAL A 165 -3.39 -1.71 0.13
N ALA A 166 -2.37 -1.37 -0.65
CA ALA A 166 -2.53 -1.22 -2.09
C ALA A 166 -3.00 -2.52 -2.76
N GLU A 167 -2.40 -3.65 -2.36
CA GLU A 167 -2.81 -4.97 -2.83
C GLU A 167 -4.22 -5.34 -2.35
N GLU A 168 -4.59 -5.03 -1.10
CA GLU A 168 -5.96 -5.23 -0.61
C GLU A 168 -6.97 -4.48 -1.49
N ARG A 169 -6.68 -3.23 -1.84
CA ARG A 169 -7.54 -2.41 -2.71
C ARG A 169 -7.63 -2.98 -4.12
N ARG A 170 -6.51 -3.44 -4.69
CA ARG A 170 -6.49 -4.10 -6.00
C ARG A 170 -7.42 -5.31 -6.02
N LEU A 171 -7.34 -6.17 -5.01
CA LEU A 171 -8.20 -7.35 -4.88
C LEU A 171 -9.68 -6.97 -4.73
N LEU A 172 -9.98 -5.96 -3.90
CA LEU A 172 -11.35 -5.49 -3.68
C LEU A 172 -11.98 -4.89 -4.96
N ARG A 173 -11.20 -4.26 -5.85
CA ARG A 173 -11.73 -3.77 -7.15
C ARG A 173 -12.31 -4.89 -8.01
N GLY A 174 -11.73 -6.09 -7.96
CA GLY A 174 -12.26 -7.27 -8.65
C GLY A 174 -13.55 -7.82 -8.04
N MET A 175 -13.99 -7.29 -6.89
CA MET A 175 -15.12 -7.78 -6.12
C MET A 175 -15.98 -6.61 -5.58
N PRO A 176 -16.66 -5.83 -6.46
CA PRO A 176 -17.29 -4.57 -6.07
C PRO A 176 -18.32 -4.69 -4.94
N ALA A 177 -19.19 -5.71 -4.96
CA ALA A 177 -20.19 -5.92 -3.91
C ALA A 177 -19.53 -6.20 -2.54
N TYR A 178 -18.54 -7.10 -2.50
CA TYR A 178 -17.79 -7.39 -1.28
C TYR A 178 -16.98 -6.18 -0.81
N ALA A 179 -16.44 -5.38 -1.75
CA ALA A 179 -15.72 -4.15 -1.45
C ALA A 179 -16.60 -3.10 -0.78
N GLU A 180 -17.86 -2.95 -1.18
CA GLU A 180 -18.83 -2.06 -0.54
C GLU A 180 -19.14 -2.48 0.90
N GLU A 181 -19.31 -3.78 1.16
CA GLU A 181 -19.55 -4.29 2.51
C GLU A 181 -18.32 -4.09 3.42
N VAL A 182 -17.12 -4.34 2.88
CA VAL A 182 -15.85 -4.04 3.55
C VAL A 182 -15.74 -2.53 3.82
N ALA A 183 -16.08 -1.69 2.83
CA ALA A 183 -16.14 -0.22 2.91
C ALA A 183 -17.01 0.25 4.08
N HIS A 184 -18.21 -0.32 4.20
CA HIS A 184 -19.13 0.03 5.26
C HIS A 184 -18.58 -0.28 6.66
N VAL A 185 -17.95 -1.47 6.84
CA VAL A 185 -17.47 -1.89 8.16
C VAL A 185 -16.38 -0.99 8.72
N ILE A 186 -15.37 -0.63 7.93
CA ILE A 186 -14.30 0.23 8.45
C ILE A 186 -14.79 1.68 8.57
N ASP A 187 -15.70 2.17 7.71
CA ASP A 187 -16.28 3.50 7.84
C ASP A 187 -16.98 3.68 9.19
N GLU A 188 -17.80 2.70 9.56
CA GLU A 188 -18.42 2.66 10.89
C GLU A 188 -17.37 2.67 12.01
N VAL A 189 -16.30 1.88 11.87
CA VAL A 189 -15.22 1.80 12.88
C VAL A 189 -14.45 3.12 12.96
N ALA A 190 -14.17 3.75 11.83
CA ALA A 190 -13.45 5.02 11.74
C ALA A 190 -14.25 6.14 12.39
N GLN A 191 -15.56 6.23 12.10
CA GLN A 191 -16.46 7.16 12.76
C GLN A 191 -16.53 6.93 14.27
N GLN A 192 -16.61 5.66 14.70
CA GLN A 192 -16.62 5.32 16.13
C GLN A 192 -15.29 5.70 16.82
N GLN A 193 -14.15 5.47 16.19
CA GLN A 193 -12.85 5.90 16.74
C GLN A 193 -12.73 7.41 16.81
N THR A 194 -13.19 8.13 15.78
CA THR A 194 -13.23 9.60 15.78
C THR A 194 -14.05 10.12 16.96
N LYS A 195 -15.24 9.53 17.21
CA LYS A 195 -16.07 9.87 18.37
C LYS A 195 -15.36 9.61 19.70
N VAL A 196 -14.63 8.50 19.82
CA VAL A 196 -13.82 8.20 21.02
C VAL A 196 -12.77 9.29 21.23
N PHE A 197 -11.98 9.64 20.22
CA PHE A 197 -10.94 10.68 20.38
C PHE A 197 -11.48 12.12 20.52
N GLN A 198 -12.74 12.36 20.17
CA GLN A 198 -13.43 13.63 20.47
C GLN A 198 -13.95 13.70 21.90
N SER A 199 -14.10 12.56 22.59
CA SER A 199 -14.56 12.50 23.97
C SER A 199 -13.44 12.79 24.97
N ARG A 200 -13.80 13.20 26.19
CA ARG A 200 -12.86 13.34 27.31
C ARG A 200 -12.89 12.04 28.12
N GLY A 201 -11.74 11.41 28.33
CA GLY A 201 -11.63 10.21 29.15
C GLY A 201 -10.20 9.71 29.27
N GLU A 202 -9.93 8.90 30.30
CA GLU A 202 -8.58 8.36 30.58
C GLU A 202 -8.26 7.11 29.75
N TYR A 203 -9.27 6.46 29.14
CA TYR A 203 -9.14 5.15 28.47
C TYR A 203 -9.37 5.18 26.96
N LEU A 204 -9.22 6.34 26.30
CA LEU A 204 -9.51 6.54 24.87
C LEU A 204 -8.82 5.51 23.96
N ARG A 205 -7.56 5.16 24.27
CA ARG A 205 -6.79 4.16 23.50
C ARG A 205 -7.43 2.77 23.57
N SER A 206 -7.86 2.35 24.76
CA SER A 206 -8.49 1.04 24.99
C SER A 206 -9.85 0.97 24.31
N GLU A 207 -10.64 2.04 24.41
CA GLU A 207 -11.94 2.14 23.74
C GLU A 207 -11.82 2.10 22.23
N ALA A 208 -10.91 2.90 21.65
CA ALA A 208 -10.64 2.88 20.22
C ALA A 208 -10.17 1.50 19.74
N PHE A 209 -9.33 0.81 20.52
CA PHE A 209 -8.95 -0.58 20.25
C PHE A 209 -10.14 -1.53 20.30
N GLY A 210 -11.06 -1.35 21.27
CA GLY A 210 -12.31 -2.09 21.37
C GLY A 210 -13.18 -1.97 20.12
N LYS A 211 -13.32 -0.76 19.57
CA LYS A 211 -14.04 -0.51 18.30
C LYS A 211 -13.38 -1.26 17.13
N ARG A 212 -12.05 -1.18 17.00
CA ARG A 212 -11.32 -1.94 15.97
C ARG A 212 -11.48 -3.45 16.13
N LYS A 213 -11.43 -3.97 17.36
CA LYS A 213 -11.65 -5.40 17.64
C LYS A 213 -13.05 -5.85 17.20
N ALA A 214 -14.07 -5.02 17.41
CA ALA A 214 -15.42 -5.29 16.94
C ALA A 214 -15.52 -5.27 15.42
N GLY A 215 -14.91 -4.28 14.76
CA GLY A 215 -14.78 -4.21 13.29
C GLY A 215 -14.13 -5.46 12.70
N GLY A 216 -13.00 -5.90 13.26
CA GLY A 216 -12.34 -7.14 12.83
C GLY A 216 -13.22 -8.39 12.94
N ARG A 217 -14.11 -8.46 13.93
CA ARG A 217 -15.09 -9.56 14.03
C ARG A 217 -16.19 -9.47 12.97
N ARG A 218 -16.58 -8.26 12.56
CA ARG A 218 -17.53 -8.03 11.45
C ARG A 218 -16.88 -8.49 10.13
N LEU A 219 -15.65 -8.08 9.86
CA LEU A 219 -14.88 -8.54 8.70
C LEU A 219 -14.75 -10.07 8.65
N GLY A 220 -14.45 -10.72 9.79
CA GLY A 220 -14.39 -12.18 9.85
C GLY A 220 -15.73 -12.87 9.59
N ARG A 221 -16.87 -12.22 9.83
CA ARG A 221 -18.18 -12.72 9.40
C ARG A 221 -18.39 -12.53 7.90
N LEU A 222 -18.06 -11.36 7.36
CA LEU A 222 -18.12 -11.09 5.92
C LEU A 222 -17.26 -12.08 5.12
N THR A 223 -16.02 -12.30 5.54
CA THR A 223 -15.11 -13.28 4.93
C THR A 223 -15.73 -14.69 4.87
N ARG A 224 -16.46 -15.09 5.92
CA ARG A 224 -17.15 -16.39 5.93
C ARG A 224 -18.37 -16.43 5.02
N ALA A 225 -19.13 -15.33 4.96
CA ALA A 225 -20.29 -15.21 4.07
C ALA A 225 -19.86 -15.28 2.60
N HIS A 226 -18.77 -14.59 2.23
CA HIS A 226 -18.23 -14.54 0.86
C HIS A 226 -17.14 -15.59 0.59
N ARG A 227 -17.09 -16.68 1.37
CA ARG A 227 -16.00 -17.68 1.25
C ARG A 227 -15.86 -18.28 -0.16
N ALA A 228 -16.98 -18.43 -0.88
CA ALA A 228 -17.00 -19.02 -2.21
C ALA A 228 -16.42 -18.08 -3.26
N GLU A 229 -16.75 -16.79 -3.17
CA GLU A 229 -16.20 -15.74 -4.04
C GLU A 229 -14.70 -15.53 -3.75
N LEU A 230 -14.33 -15.46 -2.46
CA LEU A 230 -12.94 -15.31 -2.04
C LEU A 230 -12.06 -16.52 -2.41
N ALA A 231 -12.64 -17.70 -2.63
CA ALA A 231 -11.89 -18.88 -3.08
C ALA A 231 -11.41 -18.76 -4.54
N GLN A 232 -12.02 -17.87 -5.34
CA GLN A 232 -11.63 -17.61 -6.73
C GLN A 232 -10.55 -16.54 -6.86
N VAL A 233 -10.14 -15.93 -5.75
CA VAL A 233 -9.21 -14.81 -5.72
C VAL A 233 -7.87 -15.28 -5.23
N ASP A 234 -6.80 -14.97 -5.98
CA ASP A 234 -5.44 -15.24 -5.53
C ASP A 234 -5.03 -14.26 -4.41
N LEU A 235 -5.11 -14.74 -3.17
CA LEU A 235 -4.68 -14.01 -1.99
C LEU A 235 -3.19 -14.21 -1.66
N GLY A 236 -2.43 -14.93 -2.49
CA GLY A 236 -1.03 -15.28 -2.24
C GLY A 236 -0.15 -14.05 -2.01
N ARG A 237 -0.22 -13.06 -2.91
CA ARG A 237 0.52 -11.79 -2.78
C ARG A 237 0.06 -10.98 -1.58
N TRP A 238 -1.24 -10.88 -1.33
CA TRP A 238 -1.74 -10.16 -0.16
C TRP A 238 -1.28 -10.81 1.15
N ARG A 239 -1.22 -12.14 1.20
CA ARG A 239 -0.73 -12.91 2.35
C ARG A 239 0.79 -12.83 2.51
N SER A 240 1.56 -12.61 1.45
CA SER A 240 3.03 -12.54 1.56
C SER A 240 3.51 -11.34 2.38
N PHE A 241 2.69 -10.31 2.57
CA PHE A 241 3.00 -9.17 3.45
C PHE A 241 2.82 -9.48 4.95
N VAL A 242 2.09 -10.55 5.29
CA VAL A 242 1.73 -10.88 6.67
C VAL A 242 2.94 -11.25 7.50
N GLU A 243 3.81 -12.12 6.98
CA GLU A 243 4.99 -12.56 7.71
C GLU A 243 5.94 -11.39 8.01
N PRO A 244 6.32 -10.53 7.04
CA PRO A 244 7.11 -9.34 7.34
C PRO A 244 6.46 -8.42 8.35
N LEU A 245 5.18 -8.07 8.17
CA LEU A 245 4.46 -7.17 9.08
C LEU A 245 4.22 -7.76 10.48
N SER A 246 4.39 -9.07 10.67
CA SER A 246 4.41 -9.67 12.01
C SER A 246 5.64 -9.24 12.84
N ARG A 247 6.66 -8.68 12.18
CA ARG A 247 7.87 -8.11 12.79
C ARG A 247 7.83 -6.58 12.91
N ALA A 248 6.68 -5.96 12.65
CA ALA A 248 6.46 -4.53 12.82
C ALA A 248 6.84 -4.04 14.23
N SER A 249 7.53 -2.90 14.30
CA SER A 249 7.81 -2.17 15.54
C SER A 249 6.49 -1.69 16.16
N THR A 250 5.52 -1.29 15.34
CA THR A 250 4.21 -0.82 15.79
C THR A 250 3.31 -1.96 16.28
N THR A 251 2.81 -1.84 17.51
CA THR A 251 1.97 -2.87 18.14
C THR A 251 0.61 -3.03 17.45
N SER A 252 -0.01 -1.94 16.97
CA SER A 252 -1.30 -2.01 16.28
C SER A 252 -1.23 -2.74 14.93
N VAL A 253 -0.13 -2.55 14.20
CA VAL A 253 0.21 -3.30 12.98
C VAL A 253 0.37 -4.78 13.31
N ARG A 254 1.30 -5.11 14.19
CA ARG A 254 1.59 -6.49 14.60
C ARG A 254 0.35 -7.26 15.06
N SER A 255 -0.44 -6.65 15.94
CA SER A 255 -1.63 -7.29 16.52
C SER A 255 -2.78 -7.50 15.54
N THR A 256 -2.86 -6.70 14.47
CA THR A 256 -3.86 -6.88 13.41
C THR A 256 -3.42 -7.94 12.43
N VAL A 257 -2.15 -7.92 12.02
CA VAL A 257 -1.55 -8.87 11.11
C VAL A 257 -1.63 -10.30 11.66
N GLN A 258 -1.38 -10.49 12.96
CA GLN A 258 -1.58 -11.80 13.62
C GLN A 258 -3.00 -12.38 13.50
N LYS A 259 -4.00 -11.55 13.20
CA LYS A 259 -5.40 -11.94 13.08
C LYS A 259 -5.91 -11.91 11.65
N VAL A 260 -5.04 -11.65 10.68
CA VAL A 260 -5.38 -11.50 9.26
C VAL A 260 -6.16 -12.69 8.72
N HIS A 261 -5.76 -13.92 9.04
CA HIS A 261 -6.44 -15.13 8.57
C HIS A 261 -7.88 -15.26 9.05
N SER A 262 -8.18 -14.69 10.23
CA SER A 262 -9.54 -14.68 10.79
C SER A 262 -10.39 -13.50 10.31
N ARG A 263 -9.76 -12.43 9.80
CA ARG A 263 -10.40 -11.18 9.40
C ARG A 263 -10.60 -11.07 7.89
N GLY A 264 -9.73 -11.70 7.11
CA GLY A 264 -9.73 -11.61 5.65
C GLY A 264 -9.42 -10.20 5.13
N LEU A 265 -9.82 -9.95 3.88
CA LEU A 265 -9.72 -8.64 3.24
C LEU A 265 -10.48 -7.59 4.05
N GLY A 266 -9.89 -6.41 4.18
CA GLY A 266 -10.26 -5.32 5.09
C GLY A 266 -9.36 -5.26 6.33
N ALA A 267 -8.52 -6.26 6.56
CA ALA A 267 -7.56 -6.27 7.67
C ALA A 267 -6.43 -5.25 7.47
N ALA A 268 -6.00 -4.98 6.24
CA ALA A 268 -5.01 -3.94 5.98
C ALA A 268 -5.60 -2.55 6.29
N ALA A 269 -6.81 -2.27 5.81
CA ALA A 269 -7.54 -1.04 6.16
C ALA A 269 -7.78 -0.88 7.68
N LEU A 270 -8.15 -1.96 8.37
CA LEU A 270 -8.31 -1.92 9.83
C LEU A 270 -6.99 -1.64 10.57
N THR A 271 -5.85 -2.01 9.96
CA THR A 271 -4.51 -1.69 10.47
C THR A 271 -4.22 -0.21 10.37
N GLU A 272 -4.60 0.44 9.26
CA GLU A 272 -4.46 1.90 9.08
C GLU A 272 -5.16 2.67 10.20
N LEU A 273 -6.39 2.24 10.54
CA LEU A 273 -7.14 2.79 11.68
C LEU A 273 -6.46 2.57 13.04
N GLY A 274 -5.65 1.50 13.15
CA GLY A 274 -4.79 1.22 14.29
C GLY A 274 -3.65 2.22 14.43
N VAL A 275 -2.92 2.45 13.34
CA VAL A 275 -1.81 3.40 13.26
C VAL A 275 -2.30 4.83 13.56
N ARG A 276 -3.43 5.24 12.95
CA ARG A 276 -4.06 6.53 13.29
C ARG A 276 -4.42 6.62 14.77
N GLY A 277 -4.99 5.55 15.33
CA GLY A 277 -5.35 5.52 16.74
C GLY A 277 -4.15 5.66 17.68
N ASP A 278 -3.00 5.09 17.33
CA ASP A 278 -1.75 5.27 18.08
C ASP A 278 -1.27 6.73 17.99
N ALA A 279 -1.28 7.34 16.80
CA ALA A 279 -0.89 8.74 16.60
C ALA A 279 -1.76 9.74 17.37
N GLU A 280 -3.09 9.57 17.35
CA GLU A 280 -4.01 10.41 18.11
C GLU A 280 -3.84 10.22 19.63
N SER A 281 -3.52 9.00 20.08
CA SER A 281 -3.23 8.74 21.49
C SER A 281 -1.96 9.46 21.96
N VAL A 282 -0.91 9.50 21.12
CA VAL A 282 0.33 10.24 21.41
C VAL A 282 0.04 11.73 21.51
N LYS A 283 -0.73 12.31 20.58
CA LYS A 283 -1.12 13.73 20.62
C LYS A 283 -1.90 14.09 21.89
N ALA A 284 -2.87 13.25 22.27
CA ALA A 284 -3.65 13.45 23.49
C ALA A 284 -2.75 13.44 24.74
N PHE A 285 -1.81 12.48 24.82
CA PHE A 285 -0.85 12.39 25.92
C PHE A 285 0.09 13.60 26.00
N VAL A 286 0.63 14.07 24.86
CA VAL A 286 1.48 15.27 24.81
C VAL A 286 0.71 16.49 25.31
N LYS A 287 -0.52 16.69 24.83
CA LYS A 287 -1.39 17.79 25.27
C LYS A 287 -1.67 17.76 26.77
N ASP A 288 -1.98 16.59 27.33
CA ASP A 288 -2.22 16.44 28.77
C ASP A 288 -0.94 16.69 29.59
N SER A 289 0.23 16.25 29.09
CA SER A 289 1.54 16.49 29.72
C SER A 289 1.90 17.98 29.72
N GLU A 290 1.68 18.68 28.61
CA GLU A 290 1.86 20.13 28.49
C GLU A 290 0.89 20.90 29.39
N GLN A 291 -0.38 20.49 29.44
CA GLN A 291 -1.36 21.06 30.36
C GLN A 291 -0.92 20.90 31.82
N ARG A 292 -0.46 19.71 32.23
CA ARG A 292 0.05 19.46 33.59
C ARG A 292 1.31 20.27 33.92
N LYS A 293 2.19 20.53 32.95
CA LYS A 293 3.35 21.43 33.13
C LYS A 293 2.92 22.89 33.25
N SER A 294 1.89 23.32 32.51
CA SER A 294 1.35 24.69 32.56
C SER A 294 0.46 24.95 33.78
N SER A 295 -0.15 23.92 34.36
CA SER A 295 -1.08 24.01 35.50
C SER A 295 -0.37 24.05 36.85
N GLY A 296 0.86 24.57 36.90
CA GLY A 296 1.64 24.93 38.08
C GLY A 296 1.23 24.24 39.39
N TRP A 297 1.59 22.96 39.56
CA TRP A 297 1.76 22.44 40.92
C TRP A 297 3.03 23.08 41.48
N ARG A 298 2.86 24.27 42.09
CA ARG A 298 3.79 24.79 43.08
C ARG A 298 3.75 23.81 44.25
N VAL A 299 4.84 23.06 44.43
CA VAL A 299 5.21 22.53 45.74
C VAL A 299 5.82 23.67 46.54
#